data_AF-A0A5Q5BSN9-F1
#
_entry.id   AF-A0A5Q5BSN9-F1
#
_cell.length_a   1.000
_cell.length_b   1.000
_cell.length_c   1.000
_cell.angle_alpha   90.00
_cell.angle_beta   90.00
_cell.angle_gamma   90.00
#
_symmetry.space_group_name_H-M   'P 1'
#
loop_
_entity.id
_entity.type
_entity.pdbx_description
1 polymer ?
#
loop_
_entity_poly.entity_id
_entity_poly.type
_entity_poly.pdbx_seq_one_letter_code
_entity_poly.pdbx_strand_id
1 'polypeptide(L)'
;MVTMRATTGGGRASGQAAGGELSGPRCILPGCGNLTEEQGMPCAECAAAFGDHLRQTNGPPMTAEAQAKRDTETQAAYAVLLAGGDPAVAAGGRPAAVSTSAQEPERKANQRCWMCEQRRTCTKQAHGWECDTCREIR
;
A
#
# COMPACT_ATOMS: atom_id res chain seq x y z
N MET A 1 45.94 22.35 23.15
CA MET A 1 45.83 23.08 21.86
C MET A 1 45.51 22.06 20.79
N VAL A 2 44.23 21.95 20.41
CA VAL A 2 43.74 20.97 19.43
C VAL A 2 43.29 21.75 18.21
N THR A 3 43.95 21.52 17.08
CA THR A 3 43.73 22.21 15.82
C THR A 3 42.49 21.64 15.12
N MET A 4 41.45 22.47 14.99
CA MET A 4 40.29 22.17 14.15
C MET A 4 40.67 22.30 12.67
N ARG A 5 40.37 21.29 11.85
CA ARG A 5 40.38 21.40 10.39
C ARG A 5 38.95 21.43 9.88
N ALA A 6 38.59 22.57 9.30
CA ALA A 6 37.36 22.78 8.55
C ALA A 6 37.45 22.08 7.18
N THR A 7 36.38 21.38 6.78
CA THR A 7 36.18 20.92 5.40
C THR A 7 35.00 21.67 4.80
N THR A 8 35.31 22.56 3.85
CA THR A 8 34.38 23.28 2.98
C THR A 8 33.97 22.46 1.76
N GLY A 9 32.69 22.57 1.38
CA GLY A 9 32.17 22.42 0.01
C GLY A 9 32.08 20.98 -0.51
N GLY A 10 30.94 20.47 -0.98
CA GLY A 10 29.95 21.13 -1.82
C GLY A 10 30.26 20.83 -3.29
N GLY A 11 29.83 19.66 -3.78
CA GLY A 11 29.94 19.26 -5.18
C GLY A 11 28.97 18.13 -5.50
N ARG A 12 27.75 18.47 -5.92
CA ARG A 12 26.82 17.52 -6.55
C ARG A 12 27.36 17.17 -7.93
N ALA A 13 27.99 16.01 -8.04
CA ALA A 13 28.24 15.38 -9.33
C ALA A 13 26.99 14.58 -9.72
N SER A 14 26.14 15.18 -10.55
CA SER A 14 25.16 14.47 -11.35
C SER A 14 25.90 13.70 -12.45
N GLY A 15 26.44 12.54 -12.10
CA GLY A 15 26.93 11.54 -13.05
C GLY A 15 25.83 10.52 -13.29
N GLN A 16 25.13 10.62 -14.41
CA GLN A 16 24.31 9.52 -14.95
C GLN A 16 25.23 8.33 -15.18
N ALA A 17 25.13 7.32 -14.31
CA ALA A 17 25.80 6.05 -14.49
C ALA A 17 25.06 5.27 -15.57
N ALA A 18 25.80 4.92 -16.63
CA ALA A 18 25.44 3.88 -17.57
C ALA A 18 25.04 2.61 -16.79
N GLY A 19 23.97 1.94 -17.22
CA GLY A 19 23.45 0.72 -16.63
C GLY A 19 24.46 -0.42 -16.74
N GLY A 20 25.38 -0.48 -15.77
CA GLY A 20 26.00 -1.72 -15.36
C GLY A 20 24.95 -2.53 -14.60
N GLU A 21 24.75 -3.77 -15.02
CA GLU A 21 23.91 -4.73 -14.33
C GLU A 21 24.43 -4.83 -12.88
N LEU A 22 23.70 -4.23 -11.94
CA LEU A 22 23.98 -4.30 -10.52
C LEU A 22 23.63 -5.72 -10.06
N SER A 23 24.46 -6.70 -10.41
CA SER A 23 24.28 -8.09 -9.96
C SER A 23 24.61 -8.18 -8.48
N GLY A 24 23.57 -8.16 -7.66
CA GLY A 24 23.62 -8.39 -6.22
C GLY A 24 22.21 -8.55 -5.67
N PRO A 25 22.05 -9.13 -4.47
CA PRO A 25 20.75 -9.22 -3.84
C PRO A 25 20.18 -7.82 -3.59
N ARG A 26 18.86 -7.69 -3.70
CA ARG A 26 18.17 -6.41 -3.54
C ARG A 26 17.47 -6.36 -2.19
N CYS A 27 17.28 -5.15 -1.68
CA CYS A 27 16.54 -4.90 -0.45
C CYS A 27 15.21 -5.64 -0.44
N ILE A 28 14.90 -6.39 0.63
CA ILE A 28 13.65 -7.16 0.74
C ILE A 28 12.40 -6.28 0.77
N LEU A 29 12.51 -4.99 1.14
CA LEU A 29 11.36 -4.10 1.28
C LEU A 29 10.76 -3.74 -0.09
N PRO A 30 9.43 -3.90 -0.29
CA PRO A 30 8.77 -3.58 -1.55
C PRO A 30 9.05 -2.14 -2.00
N GLY A 31 9.40 -1.97 -3.27
CA GLY A 31 9.67 -0.66 -3.89
C GLY A 31 11.07 -0.10 -3.63
N CYS A 32 11.88 -0.68 -2.74
CA CYS A 32 13.28 -0.29 -2.58
C CYS A 32 14.16 -1.01 -3.61
N GLY A 33 14.88 -0.23 -4.42
CA GLY A 33 15.72 -0.79 -5.47
C GLY A 33 17.17 -1.04 -5.09
N ASN A 34 17.58 -0.63 -3.89
CA ASN A 34 18.97 -0.65 -3.42
C ASN A 34 19.49 -2.07 -3.27
N LEU A 35 20.80 -2.22 -3.46
CA LEU A 35 21.49 -3.47 -3.17
C LEU A 35 21.58 -3.71 -1.67
N THR A 36 21.66 -4.99 -1.31
CA THR A 36 21.97 -5.47 0.03
C THR A 36 23.13 -6.45 -0.04
N GLU A 37 23.71 -6.77 1.11
CA GLU A 37 24.78 -7.76 1.22
C GLU A 37 24.21 -9.18 1.15
N GLU A 38 23.04 -9.40 1.75
CA GLU A 38 22.40 -10.71 1.88
C GLU A 38 20.97 -10.71 1.37
N GLN A 39 20.61 -11.77 0.62
CA GLN A 39 19.26 -11.95 0.09
C GLN A 39 18.24 -12.07 1.24
N GLY A 40 17.15 -11.33 1.12
CA GLY A 40 16.11 -11.28 2.14
C GLY A 40 16.36 -10.27 3.27
N MET A 41 17.45 -9.48 3.20
CA MET A 41 17.73 -8.43 4.18
C MET A 41 17.31 -7.03 3.69
N PRO A 42 16.91 -6.12 4.59
CA PRO A 42 16.77 -4.71 4.26
C PRO A 42 18.15 -4.10 4.01
N CYS A 43 18.26 -3.17 3.06
CA CYS A 43 19.48 -2.39 2.87
C CYS A 43 19.74 -1.50 4.10
N ALA A 44 20.98 -1.03 4.27
CA ALA A 44 21.40 -0.22 5.40
C ALA A 44 20.54 1.05 5.61
N GLU A 45 20.12 1.70 4.53
CA GLU A 45 19.26 2.89 4.59
C GLU A 45 17.88 2.55 5.15
N CYS A 46 17.25 1.46 4.69
CA CYS A 46 15.97 1.02 5.20
C CYS A 46 16.07 0.53 6.65
N ALA A 47 17.14 -0.19 6.99
CA ALA A 47 17.39 -0.62 8.36
C ALA A 47 17.52 0.59 9.30
N ALA A 48 18.25 1.63 8.90
CA ALA A 48 18.39 2.86 9.68
C ALA A 48 17.11 3.68 9.77
N ALA A 49 16.35 3.78 8.67
CA ALA A 49 15.13 4.58 8.61
C ALA A 49 13.98 3.97 9.42
N PHE A 50 13.83 2.64 9.36
CA PHE A 50 12.71 1.96 10.00
C PHE A 50 13.07 1.32 11.35
N GLY A 51 14.34 0.98 11.58
CA GLY A 51 14.83 0.45 12.86
C GLY A 51 13.93 -0.64 13.45
N ASP A 52 13.48 -0.42 14.68
CA ASP A 52 12.65 -1.35 15.45
C ASP A 52 11.24 -1.59 14.86
N HIS A 53 10.82 -0.82 13.85
CA HIS A 53 9.58 -1.07 13.14
C HIS A 53 9.68 -2.24 12.16
N LEU A 54 10.90 -2.65 11.78
CA LEU A 54 11.12 -3.84 10.97
C LEU A 54 11.02 -5.09 11.85
N ARG A 55 9.94 -5.85 11.65
CA ARG A 55 9.77 -7.14 12.34
C ARG A 55 10.51 -8.22 11.58
N GLN A 56 11.55 -8.76 12.21
CA GLN A 56 12.19 -9.98 11.74
C GLN A 56 11.21 -11.15 11.91
N THR A 57 11.20 -12.06 10.94
CA THR A 57 10.43 -13.30 11.03
C THR A 57 11.38 -14.47 11.26
N ASN A 58 10.95 -15.50 11.99
CA ASN A 58 11.75 -16.71 12.20
C ASN A 58 11.71 -17.66 10.99
N GLY A 59 11.12 -17.23 9.87
CA GLY A 59 11.00 -18.03 8.66
C GLY A 59 12.29 -18.00 7.83
N PRO A 60 12.38 -18.86 6.81
CA PRO A 60 13.47 -18.78 5.85
C PRO A 60 13.53 -17.39 5.20
N PRO A 61 14.73 -16.84 4.92
CA PRO A 61 14.86 -15.61 4.17
C PRO A 61 14.23 -15.76 2.79
N MET A 62 13.59 -14.69 2.31
CA MET A 62 12.95 -14.68 1.00
C MET A 62 13.99 -14.84 -0.11
N THR A 63 13.85 -15.85 -0.97
CA THR A 63 14.77 -16.07 -2.10
C THR A 63 14.65 -14.97 -3.15
N ALA A 64 15.67 -14.86 -4.02
CA ALA A 64 15.67 -13.88 -5.10
C ALA A 64 14.50 -14.09 -6.08
N GLU A 65 14.16 -15.35 -6.39
CA GLU A 65 13.05 -15.71 -7.27
C GLU A 65 11.71 -15.36 -6.63
N ALA A 66 11.54 -15.65 -5.34
CA ALA A 66 10.33 -15.32 -4.60
C ALA A 66 10.11 -13.80 -4.53
N GLN A 67 11.20 -13.05 -4.31
CA GLN A 67 11.17 -11.59 -4.33
C GLN A 67 10.83 -11.03 -5.73
N ALA A 68 11.48 -11.54 -6.78
CA ALA A 68 11.21 -11.13 -8.16
C ALA A 68 9.75 -11.40 -8.57
N LYS A 69 9.20 -12.55 -8.15
CA LYS A 69 7.78 -12.89 -8.36
C LYS A 69 6.86 -11.87 -7.68
N ARG A 70 7.06 -11.61 -6.38
CA ARG A 70 6.27 -10.63 -5.62
C ARG A 70 6.31 -9.24 -6.27
N ASP A 71 7.50 -8.80 -6.66
CA ASP A 71 7.71 -7.47 -7.22
C ASP A 71 7.02 -7.37 -8.60
N THR A 72 7.10 -8.42 -9.42
CA THR A 72 6.40 -8.50 -10.72
C THR A 72 4.89 -8.47 -10.56
N GLU A 73 4.35 -9.26 -9.62
CA GLU A 73 2.91 -9.29 -9.32
C GLU A 73 2.40 -7.93 -8.82
N THR A 74 3.19 -7.26 -7.97
CA THR A 74 2.88 -5.91 -7.49
C THR A 74 2.85 -4.91 -8.65
N GLN A 75 3.86 -4.93 -9.52
CA GLN A 75 3.92 -4.04 -10.68
C GLN A 75 2.75 -4.26 -11.64
N ALA A 76 2.38 -5.52 -11.90
CA ALA A 76 1.24 -5.86 -12.73
C ALA A 76 -0.09 -5.32 -12.16
N ALA A 77 -0.30 -5.45 -10.85
CA ALA A 77 -1.48 -4.90 -10.19
C ALA A 77 -1.54 -3.36 -10.29
N TYR A 78 -0.42 -2.67 -10.09
CA TYR A 78 -0.36 -1.22 -10.25
C TYR A 78 -0.61 -0.76 -11.69
N ALA A 79 -0.07 -1.49 -12.68
CA ALA A 79 -0.33 -1.19 -14.09
C ALA A 79 -1.82 -1.23 -14.42
N VAL A 80 -2.55 -2.21 -13.87
CA VAL A 80 -4.01 -2.33 -14.05
C VAL A 80 -4.76 -1.19 -13.35
N LEU A 81 -4.39 -0.83 -12.12
CA LEU A 81 -4.98 0.31 -11.41
C LEU A 81 -4.82 1.63 -12.19
N LEU A 82 -3.62 1.88 -12.71
CA LEU A 82 -3.34 3.09 -13.49
C LEU A 82 -4.11 3.13 -14.81
N ALA A 83 -4.42 1.96 -15.38
CA ALA A 83 -5.28 1.82 -16.55
C ALA A 83 -6.78 1.87 -16.23
N GLY A 84 -7.16 2.01 -14.95
CA GLY A 84 -8.56 2.05 -14.50
C GLY A 84 -9.25 0.67 -14.42
N GLY A 85 -8.48 -0.42 -14.44
CA GLY A 85 -9.00 -1.78 -14.29
C GLY A 85 -9.03 -2.27 -12.83
N ASP A 86 -9.52 -3.49 -12.62
CA ASP A 86 -9.55 -4.15 -11.31
C ASP A 86 -8.23 -4.93 -11.04
N PRO A 87 -7.39 -4.51 -10.07
CA PRO A 87 -6.13 -5.19 -9.77
C PRO A 87 -6.31 -6.56 -9.14
N ALA A 88 -7.46 -6.87 -8.54
CA ALA A 88 -7.71 -8.18 -7.93
C ALA A 88 -7.68 -9.27 -9.00
N VAL A 89 -8.16 -8.97 -10.21
CA VAL A 89 -8.11 -9.86 -11.37
C VAL A 89 -6.67 -10.01 -11.88
N ALA A 90 -5.90 -8.92 -11.90
CA ALA A 90 -4.51 -8.91 -12.36
C ALA A 90 -3.57 -9.71 -11.44
N ALA A 91 -3.81 -9.67 -10.14
CA ALA A 91 -3.07 -10.41 -9.13
C ALA A 91 -3.47 -11.90 -9.03
N GLY A 92 -4.24 -12.42 -10.00
CA GLY A 92 -4.73 -13.80 -10.00
C GLY A 92 -5.81 -14.08 -8.96
N GLY A 93 -6.36 -13.04 -8.32
CA GLY A 93 -7.56 -13.15 -7.50
C GLY A 93 -8.76 -13.47 -8.38
N ARG A 94 -9.67 -14.32 -7.88
CA ARG A 94 -10.98 -14.45 -8.51
C ARG A 94 -11.64 -13.06 -8.47
N PRO A 95 -12.16 -12.55 -9.60
CA PRO A 95 -13.01 -11.36 -9.54
C PRO A 95 -14.10 -11.66 -8.51
N ALA A 96 -14.24 -10.77 -7.54
CA ALA A 96 -15.44 -10.78 -6.72
C ALA A 96 -16.59 -10.67 -7.72
N ALA A 97 -17.42 -11.70 -7.80
CA ALA A 97 -18.63 -11.63 -8.60
C ALA A 97 -19.39 -10.40 -8.08
N VAL A 98 -19.42 -9.33 -8.87
CA VAL A 98 -20.28 -8.19 -8.60
C VAL A 98 -21.68 -8.72 -8.84
N SER A 99 -22.26 -9.28 -7.79
CA SER A 99 -23.66 -9.63 -7.76
C SER A 99 -24.41 -8.32 -7.89
N THR A 100 -24.87 -8.02 -9.11
CA THR A 100 -25.94 -7.05 -9.35
C THR A 100 -27.23 -7.63 -8.79
N SER A 101 -27.27 -7.91 -7.50
CA SER A 101 -28.52 -8.08 -6.77
C SER A 101 -29.24 -6.75 -6.89
N ALA A 102 -30.46 -6.78 -7.44
CA ALA A 102 -31.40 -5.67 -7.35
C ALA A 102 -31.31 -5.11 -5.93
N GLN A 103 -30.81 -3.89 -5.80
CA GLN A 103 -30.37 -3.34 -4.53
C GLN A 103 -31.60 -3.19 -3.63
N GLU A 104 -31.79 -4.16 -2.73
CA GLU A 104 -32.65 -3.94 -1.58
C GLU A 104 -32.12 -2.70 -0.87
N PRO A 105 -32.98 -1.72 -0.54
CA PRO A 105 -32.52 -0.44 -0.04
C PRO A 105 -31.66 -0.65 1.21
N GLU A 106 -30.39 -0.23 1.13
CA GLU A 106 -29.36 -0.50 2.13
C GLU A 106 -29.87 -0.09 3.53
N ARG A 107 -30.07 -1.08 4.41
CA ARG A 107 -30.60 -0.87 5.76
C ARG A 107 -29.57 -1.26 6.80
N LYS A 108 -29.28 -0.35 7.73
CA LYS A 108 -28.21 -0.54 8.73
C LYS A 108 -28.62 -0.02 10.10
N ALA A 109 -28.26 -0.74 11.14
CA ALA A 109 -28.44 -0.33 12.53
C ALA A 109 -27.46 0.79 12.94
N ASN A 110 -27.81 1.52 14.00
CA ASN A 110 -26.97 2.55 14.63
C ASN A 110 -26.45 3.64 13.67
N GLN A 111 -27.20 3.94 12.61
CA GLN A 111 -26.91 5.05 11.72
C GLN A 111 -27.50 6.33 12.29
N ARG A 112 -26.79 7.45 12.14
CA ARG A 112 -27.28 8.76 12.55
C ARG A 112 -28.26 9.26 11.49
N CYS A 113 -29.54 9.32 11.83
CA CYS A 113 -30.58 9.82 10.95
C CYS A 113 -30.29 11.28 10.58
N TRP A 114 -30.33 11.64 9.30
CA TRP A 114 -30.01 13.02 8.89
C TRP A 114 -31.10 14.03 9.29
N MET A 115 -32.36 13.58 9.41
CA MET A 115 -33.47 14.46 9.80
C MET A 115 -33.53 14.71 11.30
N CYS A 116 -33.37 13.69 12.13
CA CYS A 116 -33.55 13.81 13.58
C CYS A 116 -32.24 13.70 14.38
N GLU A 117 -31.10 13.49 13.70
CA GLU A 117 -29.76 13.33 14.27
C GLU A 117 -29.60 12.20 15.29
N GLN A 118 -30.61 11.37 15.51
CA GLN A 118 -30.58 10.24 16.43
C GLN A 118 -30.01 8.99 15.76
N ARG A 119 -29.36 8.14 16.57
CA ARG A 119 -28.87 6.83 16.13
C ARG A 119 -30.00 5.81 16.12
N ARG A 120 -30.37 5.32 14.94
CA ARG A 120 -31.50 4.40 14.73
C ARG A 120 -31.14 3.32 13.69
N THR A 121 -32.02 2.35 13.51
CA THR A 121 -32.03 1.54 12.28
C THR A 121 -32.57 2.41 11.15
N CYS A 122 -31.73 2.65 10.15
CA CYS A 122 -32.04 3.57 9.05
C CYS A 122 -31.89 2.86 7.71
N THR A 123 -32.60 3.39 6.72
CA THR A 123 -32.45 3.03 5.31
C THR A 123 -31.72 4.18 4.59
N LYS A 124 -30.78 3.84 3.72
CA LYS A 124 -30.03 4.83 2.93
C LYS A 124 -30.93 5.46 1.88
N GLN A 125 -31.00 6.79 1.90
CA GLN A 125 -31.72 7.64 0.95
C GLN A 125 -30.72 8.54 0.21
N ALA A 126 -31.21 9.28 -0.79
CA ALA A 126 -30.40 10.21 -1.58
C ALA A 126 -29.66 11.27 -0.72
N HIS A 127 -30.26 11.70 0.39
CA HIS A 127 -29.75 12.76 1.26
C HIS A 127 -29.03 12.25 2.51
N GLY A 128 -28.95 10.94 2.71
CA GLY A 128 -28.34 10.33 3.89
C GLY A 128 -29.19 9.21 4.47
N TRP A 129 -28.93 8.86 5.73
CA TRP A 129 -29.66 7.80 6.43
C TRP A 129 -30.96 8.33 7.02
N GLU A 130 -32.08 7.67 6.76
CA GLU A 130 -33.39 8.03 7.32
C GLU A 130 -33.97 6.88 8.15
N CYS A 131 -34.42 7.16 9.37
CA CYS A 131 -35.13 6.18 10.19
C CYS A 131 -36.59 6.04 9.73
N ASP A 132 -37.24 4.91 10.05
CA ASP A 132 -38.61 4.61 9.59
C ASP A 132 -39.60 5.73 9.98
N THR A 133 -39.50 6.25 11.21
CA THR A 133 -40.34 7.38 11.67
C THR A 133 -40.13 8.65 10.84
N CYS A 134 -38.90 9.00 10.48
CA CYS A 134 -38.62 10.20 9.68
C CYS A 134 -39.03 10.03 8.21
N ARG A 135 -39.13 8.79 7.72
CA ARG A 135 -39.60 8.49 6.35
C ARG A 135 -41.11 8.61 6.21
N GLU A 136 -41.87 8.34 7.26
CA GLU A 136 -43.34 8.42 7.27
C GLU A 136 -43.87 9.86 7.28
N ILE A 137 -43.06 10.83 7.70
CA ILE A 137 -43.47 12.24 7.89
C ILE A 137 -42.99 13.18 6.77
N ARG A 138 -42.39 12.64 5.70
CA ARG A 138 -41.79 13.42 4.62
C ARG A 138 -42.80 13.78 3.54
#